data_AF-A0A0N7LSI6-F1
#
_entry.id   AF-A0A0N7LSI6-F1
#
_cell.length_a   1.000
_cell.length_b   1.000
_cell.length_c   1.000
_cell.angle_alpha   90.00
_cell.angle_beta   90.00
_cell.angle_gamma   90.00
#
_symmetry.space_group_name_H-M   'P 1'
#
loop_
_entity.id
_entity.type
_entity.pdbx_description
1 polymer ?
#
loop_
_entity_poly.entity_id
_entity_poly.type
_entity_poly.pdbx_seq_one_letter_code
_entity_poly.pdbx_strand_id
1 'polypeptide(L)'
;MSVTLDILASYRAPRSVVRGLLDMGEREDRAFAILMAACIVIFVSRWPALAREAHLTQTELNPLLGGSLFALVFILPLFAYALSFVSHLILRAFGRKQSAFGARIALFWAMAATGPLYLLVGLVEGFIGEGVPLSIVGVLWLVFFLRIWISGLIEAGKTTA
;
A
#
# COMPACT_ATOMS: atom_id res chain seq x y z
N MET A 1 -9.79 12.90 12.35
CA MET A 1 -8.69 12.03 12.84
C MET A 1 -7.44 12.37 12.05
N SER A 2 -6.27 12.33 12.69
CA SER A 2 -4.99 12.59 12.00
C SER A 2 -4.52 11.32 11.31
N VAL A 3 -4.35 11.37 9.99
CA VAL A 3 -3.89 10.23 9.17
C VAL A 3 -2.59 9.63 9.72
N THR A 4 -1.69 10.48 10.21
CA THR A 4 -0.41 10.03 10.79
C THR A 4 -0.60 9.20 12.06
N LEU A 5 -1.56 9.58 12.92
CA LEU A 5 -1.89 8.80 14.12
C LEU A 5 -2.53 7.47 13.76
N ASP A 6 -3.38 7.45 12.72
CA ASP A 6 -4.02 6.23 12.24
C ASP A 6 -2.99 5.27 11.60
N ILE A 7 -1.97 5.80 10.91
CA ILE A 7 -0.83 5.02 10.41
C ILE A 7 -0.10 4.35 11.57
N LEU A 8 0.28 5.11 12.61
CA LEU A 8 0.95 4.58 13.80
C LEU A 8 0.08 3.54 14.54
N ALA A 9 -1.22 3.82 14.68
CA ALA A 9 -2.17 2.90 15.30
C ALA A 9 -2.30 1.59 14.51
N SER A 10 -2.14 1.62 13.19
CA SER A 10 -2.24 0.43 12.33
C SER A 10 -1.16 -0.62 12.61
N TYR A 11 -0.02 -0.23 13.18
CA TYR A 11 1.04 -1.18 13.58
C TYR A 11 0.65 -2.00 14.82
N ARG A 12 -0.16 -1.44 15.72
CA ARG A 12 -0.60 -2.12 16.96
C ARG A 12 -2.00 -2.72 16.82
N ALA A 13 -2.95 -1.96 16.29
CA ALA A 13 -4.36 -2.30 16.21
C ALA A 13 -4.93 -2.01 14.81
N PRO A 14 -4.51 -2.75 13.76
CA PRO A 14 -4.97 -2.50 12.39
C PRO A 14 -6.49 -2.65 12.22
N ARG A 15 -7.12 -3.54 12.99
CA ARG A 15 -8.57 -3.78 12.91
C ARG A 15 -9.41 -2.59 13.38
N SER A 16 -9.00 -1.92 14.45
CA SER A 16 -9.76 -0.76 14.95
C SER A 16 -9.71 0.41 13.97
N VAL A 17 -8.58 0.61 13.30
CA VAL A 17 -8.41 1.66 12.29
C VAL A 17 -9.29 1.36 11.07
N VAL A 18 -9.22 0.14 10.54
CA VAL A 18 -10.05 -0.25 9.39
C VAL A 18 -11.54 -0.19 9.73
N ARG A 19 -11.96 -0.63 10.93
CA ARG A 19 -13.34 -0.48 11.39
C ARG A 19 -13.76 0.99 11.40
N GLY A 20 -12.95 1.87 11.99
CA GLY A 20 -13.22 3.31 11.99
C GLY A 20 -13.36 3.88 10.56
N LEU A 21 -12.53 3.43 9.62
CA LEU A 21 -12.63 3.85 8.22
C LEU A 21 -13.92 3.38 7.53
N LEU A 22 -14.40 2.17 7.86
CA LEU A 22 -15.64 1.60 7.34
C LEU A 22 -16.88 2.26 7.98
N ASP A 23 -16.83 2.57 9.27
CA ASP A 23 -17.93 3.19 10.02
C ASP A 23 -18.21 4.63 9.56
N MET A 24 -17.24 5.29 8.93
CA MET A 24 -17.40 6.63 8.35
C MET A 24 -18.23 6.67 7.05
N GLY A 25 -18.78 5.53 6.61
CA GLY A 25 -19.64 5.40 5.44
C GLY A 25 -18.89 5.12 4.14
N GLU A 26 -19.62 4.58 3.15
CA GLU A 26 -19.08 4.23 1.83
C GLU A 26 -18.78 5.50 1.02
N ARG A 27 -17.48 5.72 0.78
CA ARG A 27 -16.95 6.91 0.11
C ARG A 27 -15.81 6.52 -0.81
N GLU A 28 -16.15 6.24 -2.07
CA GLU A 28 -15.18 5.90 -3.13
C GLU A 28 -14.14 7.00 -3.34
N ASP A 29 -14.53 8.26 -3.20
CA ASP A 29 -13.63 9.43 -3.26
C ASP A 29 -12.49 9.34 -2.24
N ARG A 30 -12.81 8.92 -1.01
CA ARG A 30 -11.82 8.73 0.05
C ARG A 30 -10.92 7.52 -0.23
N ALA A 31 -11.50 6.41 -0.69
CA ALA A 31 -10.72 5.21 -1.04
C ALA A 31 -9.67 5.55 -2.10
N PHE A 32 -10.08 6.27 -3.15
CA PHE A 32 -9.18 6.74 -4.19
C PHE A 32 -8.13 7.71 -3.66
N ALA A 33 -8.50 8.66 -2.79
CA ALA A 33 -7.53 9.58 -2.19
C ALA A 33 -6.45 8.86 -1.36
N ILE A 34 -6.82 7.83 -0.59
CA ILE A 34 -5.86 6.99 0.17
C ILE A 34 -4.92 6.25 -0.77
N LEU A 35 -5.46 5.68 -1.85
CA LEU A 35 -4.66 4.98 -2.87
C LEU A 35 -3.67 5.94 -3.54
N MET A 36 -4.11 7.12 -3.95
CA MET A 36 -3.25 8.14 -4.55
C MET A 36 -2.16 8.61 -3.58
N ALA A 37 -2.49 8.78 -2.29
CA ALA A 37 -1.50 9.08 -1.27
C ALA A 37 -0.45 7.96 -1.15
N ALA A 38 -0.87 6.70 -1.17
CA ALA A 38 0.05 5.56 -1.20
C ALA A 38 0.95 5.56 -2.44
N CYS A 39 0.39 5.84 -3.63
CA CYS A 39 1.15 5.94 -4.87
C CYS A 39 2.23 7.05 -4.80
N ILE A 40 1.90 8.22 -4.23
CA ILE A 40 2.86 9.31 -4.04
C ILE A 40 3.99 8.88 -3.10
N VAL A 41 3.66 8.24 -1.98
CA VAL A 41 4.68 7.76 -1.04
C VAL A 41 5.59 6.72 -1.68
N ILE A 42 5.02 5.79 -2.45
CA ILE A 42 5.77 4.78 -3.22
C ILE A 42 6.66 5.46 -4.28
N PHE A 43 6.18 6.50 -4.95
CA PHE A 43 6.98 7.23 -5.93
C PHE A 43 8.19 7.89 -5.29
N VAL A 44 8.00 8.60 -4.17
CA VAL A 44 9.09 9.21 -3.41
C VAL A 44 10.08 8.16 -2.92
N SER A 45 9.60 6.99 -2.50
CA SER A 45 10.49 5.89 -2.07
C SER A 45 11.39 5.36 -3.18
N ARG A 46 10.94 5.41 -4.44
CA ARG A 46 11.69 4.89 -5.59
C ARG A 46 12.82 5.81 -6.04
N TRP A 47 12.79 7.10 -5.67
CA TRP A 47 13.76 8.08 -6.14
C TRP A 47 15.22 7.72 -5.85
N PRO A 48 15.61 7.27 -4.63
CA PRO A 48 17.00 6.92 -4.36
C PRO A 48 17.49 5.75 -5.21
N ALA A 49 16.64 4.73 -5.41
CA ALA A 49 16.95 3.58 -6.24
C ALA A 49 17.14 3.97 -7.72
N LEU A 50 16.21 4.75 -8.28
CA LEU A 50 16.28 5.22 -9.67
C LEU A 50 17.45 6.19 -9.90
N ALA A 51 17.79 7.02 -8.91
CA ALA A 51 18.96 7.89 -8.98
C ALA A 51 20.26 7.10 -8.98
N ARG A 52 20.35 6.03 -8.16
CA ARG A 52 21.49 5.11 -8.17
C ARG A 52 21.61 4.40 -9.52
N GLU A 53 20.51 3.89 -10.04
CA GLU A 53 20.46 3.23 -11.36
C GLU A 53 20.98 4.18 -12.44
N ALA A 54 20.38 5.36 -12.57
CA ALA A 54 20.79 6.38 -13.54
C ALA A 54 22.29 6.69 -13.49
N HIS A 55 22.84 6.78 -12.26
CA HIS A 55 24.26 7.03 -12.06
C HIS A 55 25.15 5.85 -12.50
N LEU A 56 24.76 4.61 -12.19
CA LEU A 56 25.53 3.42 -12.54
C LEU A 56 25.44 3.08 -14.04
N THR A 57 24.28 3.28 -14.66
CA THR A 57 24.04 2.97 -16.07
C THR A 57 24.37 4.14 -17.00
N GLN A 58 24.74 5.30 -16.46
CA GLN A 58 25.00 6.53 -17.21
C GLN A 58 23.80 6.94 -18.10
N THR A 59 22.59 6.71 -17.59
CA THR A 59 21.34 7.06 -18.26
C THR A 59 20.72 8.30 -17.63
N GLU A 60 19.78 8.93 -18.35
CA GLU A 60 19.07 10.08 -17.81
C GLU A 60 18.06 9.68 -16.73
N LEU A 61 18.03 10.43 -15.64
CA LEU A 61 17.10 10.19 -14.53
C LEU A 61 15.65 10.57 -14.86
N ASN A 62 15.43 11.64 -15.63
CA ASN A 62 14.09 12.16 -15.91
C ASN A 62 13.19 11.15 -16.63
N PRO A 63 13.66 10.42 -17.67
CA PRO A 63 12.88 9.34 -18.28
C PRO A 63 12.51 8.21 -17.29
N LEU A 64 13.43 7.82 -16.41
CA LEU A 64 13.18 6.78 -15.39
C LEU A 64 12.11 7.23 -14.39
N LEU A 65 12.21 8.46 -13.89
CA LEU A 65 11.20 9.05 -13.01
C LEU A 65 9.85 9.20 -13.72
N GLY A 66 9.84 9.61 -14.99
CA GLY A 66 8.63 9.72 -15.80
C GLY A 66 7.93 8.37 -15.98
N GLY A 67 8.69 7.32 -16.30
CA GLY A 67 8.18 5.95 -16.41
C GLY A 67 7.63 5.43 -15.07
N SER A 68 8.36 5.66 -13.97
CA SER A 68 7.90 5.28 -12.63
C SER A 68 6.63 6.04 -12.23
N LEU A 69 6.53 7.34 -12.51
CA LEU A 69 5.34 8.12 -12.20
C LEU A 69 4.13 7.60 -12.98
N PHE A 70 4.30 7.33 -14.28
CA PHE A 70 3.24 6.76 -15.10
C PHE A 70 2.77 5.40 -14.56
N ALA A 71 3.72 4.52 -14.24
CA ALA A 71 3.40 3.22 -13.64
C ALA A 71 2.64 3.38 -12.31
N LEU A 72 3.04 4.32 -11.45
CA LEU A 72 2.43 4.48 -10.14
C LEU A 72 1.10 5.23 -10.14
N VAL A 73 0.86 6.13 -11.09
CA VAL A 73 -0.38 6.92 -11.18
C VAL A 73 -1.44 6.23 -12.03
N PHE A 74 -1.05 5.47 -13.05
CA PHE A 74 -1.99 4.82 -13.96
C PHE A 74 -2.06 3.30 -13.78
N ILE A 75 -0.91 2.62 -13.75
CA ILE A 75 -0.88 1.14 -13.70
C ILE A 75 -1.19 0.63 -12.30
N LEU A 76 -0.53 1.17 -11.27
CA LEU A 76 -0.66 0.71 -9.89
C LEU A 76 -2.09 0.84 -9.35
N PRO A 77 -2.84 1.93 -9.59
CA PRO A 77 -4.23 2.00 -9.13
C PRO A 77 -5.11 0.98 -9.83
N LEU A 78 -4.98 0.80 -11.15
CA LEU A 78 -5.69 -0.25 -11.89
C LEU A 78 -5.40 -1.63 -11.32
N PHE A 79 -4.12 -1.92 -11.05
CA PHE A 79 -3.70 -3.17 -10.43
C PHE A 79 -4.30 -3.34 -9.02
N ALA A 80 -4.27 -2.31 -8.19
CA ALA A 80 -4.81 -2.35 -6.84
C ALA A 80 -6.34 -2.57 -6.84
N TYR A 81 -7.06 -1.94 -7.77
CA TYR A 81 -8.49 -2.18 -7.96
C TYR A 81 -8.78 -3.63 -8.40
N ALA A 82 -8.00 -4.15 -9.36
CA ALA A 82 -8.14 -5.54 -9.80
C ALA A 82 -7.83 -6.53 -8.65
N LEU A 83 -6.75 -6.31 -7.90
CA LEU A 83 -6.36 -7.13 -6.77
C LEU A 83 -7.41 -7.09 -5.65
N SER A 84 -7.98 -5.92 -5.37
CA SER A 84 -9.07 -5.79 -4.41
C SER A 84 -10.31 -6.57 -4.87
N PHE A 85 -10.65 -6.50 -6.14
CA PHE A 85 -11.79 -7.24 -6.70
C PHE A 85 -11.57 -8.75 -6.63
N VAL A 86 -10.38 -9.23 -7.00
CA VAL A 86 -10.00 -10.65 -6.87
C VAL A 86 -10.07 -11.09 -5.41
N SER A 87 -9.56 -10.30 -4.47
CA SER A 87 -9.60 -10.61 -3.03
C SER A 87 -11.04 -10.70 -2.51
N HIS A 88 -11.91 -9.79 -2.95
CA HIS A 88 -13.34 -9.85 -2.66
C HIS A 88 -13.97 -11.13 -3.22
N LEU A 89 -13.66 -11.50 -4.47
CA LEU A 89 -14.20 -12.70 -5.11
C LEU A 89 -13.77 -13.98 -4.39
N ILE A 90 -12.50 -14.09 -4.00
CA ILE A 90 -11.97 -15.21 -3.23
C ILE A 90 -12.73 -15.33 -1.90
N LEU A 91 -12.86 -14.24 -1.14
CA LEU A 91 -13.55 -14.26 0.15
C LEU A 91 -15.05 -14.59 0.01
N ARG A 92 -15.68 -14.13 -1.07
CA ARG A 92 -17.06 -14.47 -1.41
C ARG A 92 -17.22 -15.94 -1.76
N ALA A 93 -16.26 -16.56 -2.47
CA ALA A 93 -16.26 -17.99 -2.74
C ALA A 93 -16.13 -18.83 -1.46
N PHE A 94 -15.44 -18.33 -0.43
CA PHE A 94 -15.40 -18.94 0.92
C PHE A 94 -16.65 -18.64 1.78
N GLY A 95 -17.71 -18.06 1.21
CA GLY A 95 -18.98 -17.82 1.91
C GLY A 95 -18.97 -16.65 2.90
N ARG A 96 -17.96 -15.77 2.87
CA ARG A 96 -17.93 -14.57 3.73
C ARG A 96 -18.80 -13.47 3.13
N LYS A 97 -19.72 -12.90 3.93
CA LYS A 97 -20.40 -11.64 3.60
C LYS A 97 -19.37 -10.53 3.68
N GLN A 98 -18.87 -10.09 2.53
CA GLN A 98 -17.86 -9.03 2.40
C GLN A 98 -18.38 -7.99 1.41
N SER A 99 -18.24 -6.71 1.72
CA SER A 99 -18.49 -5.66 0.72
C SER A 99 -17.27 -5.49 -0.19
N ALA A 100 -17.52 -5.21 -1.48
CA ALA A 100 -16.45 -4.89 -2.42
C ALA A 100 -15.70 -3.61 -1.99
N PHE A 101 -16.42 -2.64 -1.42
CA PHE A 101 -15.84 -1.43 -0.84
C PHE A 101 -14.90 -1.74 0.34
N GLY A 102 -15.29 -2.64 1.24
CA GLY A 102 -14.48 -3.02 2.38
C GLY A 102 -13.16 -3.68 1.99
N ALA A 103 -13.17 -4.51 0.94
CA ALA A 103 -11.95 -5.11 0.39
C ALA A 103 -11.00 -4.05 -0.20
N ARG A 104 -11.54 -3.01 -0.86
CA ARG A 104 -10.75 -1.89 -1.42
C ARG A 104 -10.09 -1.09 -0.31
N ILE A 105 -10.87 -0.66 0.68
CA ILE A 105 -10.37 0.10 1.82
C ILE A 105 -9.29 -0.67 2.57
N ALA A 106 -9.49 -1.98 2.80
CA ALA A 106 -8.49 -2.81 3.47
C ALA A 106 -7.15 -2.84 2.72
N LEU A 107 -7.16 -2.97 1.39
CA LEU A 107 -5.96 -2.99 0.57
C LEU A 107 -5.30 -1.60 0.49
N PHE A 108 -6.08 -0.57 0.17
CA PHE A 108 -5.56 0.79 -0.03
C PHE A 108 -5.01 1.36 1.27
N TRP A 109 -5.69 1.09 2.40
CA TRP A 109 -5.17 1.47 3.70
C TRP A 109 -3.88 0.72 4.06
N ALA A 110 -3.77 -0.56 3.74
CA ALA A 110 -2.53 -1.31 3.97
C ALA A 110 -1.36 -0.73 3.17
N MET A 111 -1.59 -0.34 1.91
CA MET A 111 -0.58 0.34 1.09
C MET A 111 -0.16 1.68 1.71
N ALA A 112 -1.11 2.51 2.14
CA ALA A 112 -0.82 3.80 2.75
C ALA A 112 -0.12 3.66 4.11
N ALA A 113 -0.59 2.76 4.98
CA ALA A 113 -0.05 2.57 6.33
C ALA A 113 1.36 1.98 6.35
N THR A 114 1.71 1.18 5.35
CA THR A 114 3.08 0.65 5.18
C THR A 114 4.01 1.54 4.37
N GLY A 115 3.52 2.71 3.92
CA GLY A 115 4.31 3.72 3.22
C GLY A 115 5.64 4.09 3.91
N PRO A 116 5.67 4.33 5.24
CA PRO A 116 6.92 4.60 5.96
C PRO A 116 7.95 3.47 5.88
N LEU A 117 7.51 2.21 5.95
CA LEU A 117 8.39 1.06 5.78
C LEU A 117 8.89 0.95 4.33
N TYR A 118 8.03 1.25 3.36
CA TYR A 118 8.41 1.22 1.96
C TYR A 118 9.40 2.34 1.59
N LEU A 119 9.28 3.53 2.20
CA LEU A 119 10.29 4.58 2.13
C LEU A 119 11.66 4.08 2.62
N LEU A 120 11.69 3.30 3.71
CA LEU A 120 12.92 2.70 4.20
C LEU A 120 13.48 1.65 3.22
N VAL A 121 12.64 0.83 2.58
CA VAL A 121 13.07 -0.11 1.52
C VAL A 121 13.80 0.66 0.42
N GLY A 122 13.16 1.70 -0.13
CA GLY A 122 13.73 2.47 -1.23
C GLY A 122 15.00 3.24 -0.86
N LEU A 123 15.10 3.69 0.40
CA LEU A 123 16.32 4.31 0.93
C LEU A 123 17.47 3.29 0.98
N VAL A 124 17.22 2.10 1.52
CA VAL A 124 18.23 1.03 1.59
C VAL A 124 18.66 0.58 0.20
N GLU A 125 17.71 0.41 -0.71
CA GLU A 125 17.96 0.05 -2.11
C GLU A 125 18.85 1.09 -2.81
N GLY A 126 18.54 2.39 -2.68
CA GLY A 126 19.31 3.45 -3.33
C GLY A 126 20.69 3.67 -2.74
N PHE A 127 20.82 3.72 -1.41
CA PHE A 127 22.09 4.06 -0.76
C PHE A 127 23.02 2.86 -0.59
N ILE A 128 22.49 1.72 -0.17
CA ILE A 128 23.29 0.52 0.09
C ILE A 128 23.39 -0.33 -1.18
N GLY A 129 22.27 -0.51 -1.89
CA GLY A 129 22.16 -1.42 -3.02
C GLY A 129 21.61 -2.79 -2.62
N GLU A 130 21.77 -3.76 -3.50
CA GLU A 130 21.33 -5.14 -3.27
C GLU A 130 22.13 -5.79 -2.13
N GLY A 131 21.44 -6.51 -1.24
CA GLY A 131 22.08 -7.25 -0.16
C GLY A 131 21.14 -7.62 0.98
N VAL A 132 21.71 -8.23 2.03
CA VAL A 132 20.98 -8.68 3.23
C VAL A 132 20.15 -7.55 3.88
N PRO A 133 20.64 -6.30 4.02
CA PRO A 133 19.83 -5.22 4.60
C PRO A 133 18.56 -4.94 3.81
N LEU A 134 18.63 -4.94 2.48
CA LEU A 134 17.47 -4.73 1.61
C LEU A 134 16.46 -5.86 1.77
N SER A 135 16.91 -7.11 1.82
CA SER A 135 16.05 -8.26 2.04
C SER A 135 15.34 -8.21 3.40
N ILE A 136 16.05 -7.83 4.48
CA ILE A 136 15.47 -7.72 5.82
C ILE A 136 14.35 -6.65 5.83
N VAL A 137 14.63 -5.46 5.32
CA VAL A 137 13.65 -4.36 5.33
C VAL A 137 12.48 -4.68 4.40
N GLY A 138 12.73 -5.32 3.26
CA GLY A 138 11.68 -5.80 2.34
C GLY A 138 10.77 -6.84 2.97
N VAL A 139 11.33 -7.82 3.70
CA VAL A 139 10.54 -8.82 4.45
C VAL A 139 9.75 -8.16 5.57
N LEU A 140 10.35 -7.24 6.32
CA LEU A 140 9.64 -6.49 7.36
C LEU A 140 8.46 -5.73 6.78
N TRP A 141 8.66 -4.98 5.70
CA TRP A 141 7.59 -4.30 4.98
C TRP A 141 6.47 -5.28 4.57
N LEU A 142 6.83 -6.40 3.94
CA LEU A 142 5.86 -7.39 3.46
C LEU A 142 5.04 -7.98 4.62
N VAL A 143 5.70 -8.32 5.74
CA VAL A 143 5.03 -8.86 6.93
C VAL A 143 4.03 -7.86 7.50
N PHE A 144 4.41 -6.59 7.64
CA PHE A 144 3.49 -5.56 8.13
C PHE A 144 2.35 -5.29 7.13
N PHE A 145 2.65 -5.27 5.84
CA PHE A 145 1.65 -5.09 4.78
C PHE A 145 0.60 -6.19 4.83
N LEU A 146 1.03 -7.45 4.81
CA LEU A 146 0.13 -8.60 4.90
C LEU A 146 -0.66 -8.60 6.20
N ARG A 147 -0.01 -8.28 7.34
CA ARG A 147 -0.70 -8.22 8.64
C ARG A 147 -1.81 -7.17 8.65
N ILE A 148 -1.56 -5.96 8.15
CA ILE A 148 -2.56 -4.88 8.09
C ILE A 148 -3.66 -5.25 7.10
N TRP A 149 -3.30 -5.74 5.92
CA TRP A 149 -4.24 -6.10 4.86
C TRP A 149 -5.17 -7.23 5.27
N ILE A 150 -4.64 -8.35 5.77
CA ILE A 150 -5.44 -9.50 6.24
C ILE A 150 -6.32 -9.07 7.42
N SER A 151 -5.79 -8.26 8.34
CA SER A 151 -6.59 -7.73 9.45
C SER A 151 -7.76 -6.88 8.97
N GLY A 152 -7.54 -6.03 7.95
CA GLY A 152 -8.57 -5.22 7.34
C GLY A 152 -9.61 -6.05 6.60
N LEU A 153 -9.19 -7.07 5.85
CA LEU A 153 -10.10 -8.00 5.20
C LEU A 153 -10.98 -8.73 6.22
N ILE A 154 -10.40 -9.25 7.31
CA ILE A 154 -11.19 -9.93 8.36
C ILE A 154 -12.25 -8.98 8.95
N GLU A 155 -11.90 -7.72 9.15
CA GLU A 155 -12.81 -6.73 9.73
C GLU A 155 -13.92 -6.33 8.76
N ALA A 156 -13.61 -6.13 7.48
CA ALA A 156 -14.58 -5.84 6.44
C ALA A 156 -15.69 -6.89 6.33
N GLY A 157 -15.39 -8.16 6.67
CA GLY A 157 -16.37 -9.25 6.66
C GLY A 157 -17.27 -9.32 7.90
N LYS A 158 -16.95 -8.57 8.96
CA LYS A 158 -17.76 -8.52 10.18
C LYS A 158 -18.79 -7.39 10.13
N THR A 159 -18.43 -6.25 9.54
CA THR A 159 -19.31 -5.08 9.43
C THR A 159 -20.50 -5.32 8.49
N THR A 160 -20.45 -6.36 7.64
CA THR A 160 -21.55 -6.74 6.73
C THR A 160 -22.49 -7.83 7.29
N ALA A 161 -22.31 -8.24 8.54
CA ALA A 161 -23.13 -9.24 9.24
C ALA A 161 -24.10 -8.56 10.21
#